data_AF-A0A4V1F1V8-F1
#
_entry.id   AF-A0A4V1F1V8-F1
#
_cell.length_a   1.000
_cell.length_b   1.000
_cell.length_c   1.000
_cell.angle_alpha   90.00
_cell.angle_beta   90.00
_cell.angle_gamma   90.00
#
_symmetry.space_group_name_H-M   'P 1'
#
loop_
_entity.id
_entity.type
_entity.pdbx_description
1 polymer ?
#
loop_
_entity_poly.entity_id
_entity_poly.type
_entity_poly.pdbx_seq_one_letter_code
_entity_poly.pdbx_strand_id
1 'polypeptide(L)'
;MRLLKGYIWTLFSGKVLHTDVRQHAEYFDNLEYNSIWEADEPYLFSQAMAEFDIIKWRGRAIDYSLPLFRDCTCNGLQIISLLTRNRELATQVNLVDNTRYYDVYTYFAQFL
;
A
#
# COMPACT_ATOMS: atom_id res chain seq x y z
N MET A 1 2.45 -10.45 -10.16
CA MET A 1 3.40 -9.32 -10.23
C MET A 1 2.79 -7.96 -9.86
N ARG A 2 1.62 -7.54 -10.38
CA ARG A 2 1.07 -6.20 -10.04
C ARG A 2 0.89 -5.94 -8.53
N LEU A 3 0.33 -6.91 -7.79
CA LEU A 3 0.15 -6.79 -6.33
C LEU A 3 1.49 -6.70 -5.57
N LEU A 4 2.48 -7.52 -5.96
CA LEU A 4 3.81 -7.50 -5.36
C LEU A 4 4.53 -6.17 -5.62
N LYS A 5 4.47 -5.64 -6.85
CA LYS A 5 5.01 -4.31 -7.17
C LYS A 5 4.37 -3.20 -6.33
N GLY A 6 3.04 -3.22 -6.19
CA GLY A 6 2.32 -2.27 -5.34
C GLY A 6 2.67 -2.40 -3.86
N TYR A 7 2.87 -3.63 -3.37
CA TYR A 7 3.32 -3.88 -2.00
C TYR A 7 4.73 -3.35 -1.75
N ILE A 8 5.68 -3.62 -2.65
CA ILE A 8 7.05 -3.12 -2.51
C ILE A 8 7.07 -1.58 -2.51
N TRP A 9 6.25 -0.94 -3.34
CA TRP A 9 6.11 0.51 -3.31
C TRP A 9 5.56 1.04 -1.98
N THR A 10 4.58 0.36 -1.37
CA THR A 10 4.07 0.73 -0.03
C THR A 10 5.20 0.70 1.00
N LEU A 11 6.02 -0.37 0.99
CA LEU A 11 7.16 -0.50 1.91
C LEU A 11 8.23 0.57 1.69
N PHE A 12 8.41 1.01 0.44
CA PHE A 12 9.36 2.07 0.11
C PHE A 12 8.86 3.44 0.57
N SER A 13 7.63 3.79 0.22
CA SER A 13 7.12 5.17 0.35
C SER A 13 6.45 5.48 1.69
N GLY A 14 6.17 4.46 2.52
CA GLY A 14 5.36 4.58 3.74
C GLY A 14 3.89 4.94 3.48
N LYS A 15 3.53 5.05 2.20
CA LYS A 15 2.22 5.47 1.74
C LYS A 15 1.41 4.23 1.42
N VAL A 16 0.39 3.95 2.24
CA VAL A 16 -0.58 2.87 2.00
C VAL A 16 -1.29 3.13 0.69
N LEU A 17 -0.87 2.49 -0.42
CA LEU A 17 -1.52 2.49 -1.74
C LEU A 17 -2.52 3.65 -1.94
N HIS A 18 -2.04 4.89 -1.85
CA HIS A 18 -2.90 6.08 -1.90
C HIS A 18 -3.42 6.35 -3.34
N THR A 19 -3.08 5.47 -4.27
CA THR A 19 -3.34 5.60 -5.70
C THR A 19 -3.41 4.22 -6.34
N ASP A 20 -4.04 4.16 -7.52
CA ASP A 20 -4.20 2.94 -8.32
C ASP A 20 -2.88 2.14 -8.36
N VAL A 21 -2.93 0.87 -7.94
CA VAL A 21 -1.80 -0.09 -7.97
C VAL A 21 -1.09 -0.08 -9.33
N ARG A 22 -1.79 0.30 -10.41
CA ARG A 22 -1.24 0.47 -11.75
C ARG A 22 -0.23 1.61 -11.86
N GLN A 23 -0.48 2.77 -11.24
CA GLN A 23 0.43 3.92 -11.29
C GLN A 23 1.74 3.62 -10.56
N HIS A 24 1.67 2.92 -9.43
CA HIS A 24 2.85 2.59 -8.61
C HIS A 24 3.71 1.46 -9.19
N ALA A 25 3.11 0.58 -9.98
CA ALA A 25 3.85 -0.49 -10.64
C ALA A 25 4.88 0.02 -11.67
N GLU A 26 4.70 1.25 -12.16
CA GLU A 26 5.63 1.94 -13.08
C GLU A 26 6.77 2.62 -12.32
N TYR A 27 6.50 3.24 -11.16
CA TYR A 27 7.55 3.82 -10.30
C TYR A 27 8.52 2.77 -9.77
N PHE A 28 8.01 1.56 -9.51
CA PHE A 28 8.82 0.42 -9.09
C PHE A 28 9.95 0.10 -10.07
N ASP A 29 9.74 0.23 -11.38
CA ASP A 29 10.74 -0.18 -12.37
C ASP A 29 12.00 0.72 -12.36
N ASN A 30 11.97 1.83 -11.62
CA ASN A 30 13.10 2.75 -11.42
C ASN A 30 13.75 2.63 -10.02
N LEU A 31 13.28 1.76 -9.14
CA LEU A 31 13.86 1.61 -7.80
C LEU A 31 15.18 0.83 -7.89
N GLU A 32 16.26 1.45 -7.42
CA GLU A 32 17.57 0.80 -7.30
C GLU A 32 17.72 0.08 -5.96
N TYR A 33 18.53 -0.98 -5.94
CA TYR A 33 18.82 -1.73 -4.71
C TYR A 33 19.48 -0.86 -3.63
N ASN A 34 20.16 0.22 -4.01
CA ASN A 34 20.78 1.15 -3.05
C ASN A 34 19.76 1.99 -2.27
N SER A 35 18.50 2.03 -2.71
CA SER A 35 17.43 2.78 -2.07
C SER A 35 16.83 2.07 -0.84
N ILE A 36 17.33 0.89 -0.44
CA ILE A 36 16.81 0.16 0.74
C ILE A 36 16.76 1.04 1.99
N TRP A 37 17.78 1.88 2.21
CA TRP A 37 17.87 2.74 3.39
C TRP A 37 16.98 3.99 3.31
N GLU A 38 16.40 4.27 2.14
CA GLU A 38 15.45 5.34 1.91
C GLU A 38 14.00 4.87 2.11
N ALA A 39 13.79 3.56 2.22
CA ALA A 39 12.47 2.97 2.42
C ALA A 39 11.94 3.27 3.82
N ASP A 40 10.62 3.45 3.94
CA ASP A 40 9.93 3.58 5.22
C ASP A 40 10.05 2.30 6.06
N GLU A 41 10.04 1.13 5.39
CA GLU A 41 10.21 -0.19 6.01
C GLU A 41 11.40 -0.96 5.39
N PRO A 42 12.67 -0.61 5.69
CA PRO A 42 13.86 -1.09 4.98
C PRO A 42 14.01 -2.61 4.92
N TYR A 43 13.76 -3.30 6.03
CA TYR A 43 13.94 -4.76 6.12
C TYR A 43 12.87 -5.50 5.31
N LEU A 44 11.60 -5.10 5.46
CA LEU A 44 10.50 -5.66 4.68
C LEU A 44 10.69 -5.37 3.19
N PHE A 45 11.13 -4.15 2.85
CA PHE A 45 11.44 -3.76 1.49
C PHE A 45 12.54 -4.64 0.89
N SER A 46 13.63 -4.86 1.62
CA SER A 46 14.75 -5.71 1.17
C SER A 46 14.31 -7.16 0.89
N GLN A 47 13.47 -7.73 1.76
CA GLN A 47 12.95 -9.09 1.59
C GLN A 47 12.03 -9.18 0.37
N ALA A 48 11.14 -8.21 0.20
CA ALA A 48 10.21 -8.17 -0.92
C ALA A 48 10.93 -7.97 -2.27
N MET A 49 12.01 -7.18 -2.29
CA MET A 49 12.89 -7.04 -3.47
C MET A 49 13.61 -8.34 -3.82
N ALA A 50 14.16 -9.05 -2.83
CA ALA A 50 14.81 -10.34 -3.07
C ALA A 50 13.84 -11.38 -3.65
N GLU A 51 12.62 -11.47 -3.13
CA GLU A 51 11.60 -12.35 -3.69
C GLU A 51 11.13 -11.93 -5.08
N PHE A 52 11.03 -10.62 -5.34
CA PHE A 52 10.70 -10.10 -6.66
C PHE A 52 11.73 -10.54 -7.72
N ASP A 53 13.02 -10.45 -7.39
CA ASP A 53 14.10 -10.91 -8.29
C ASP A 53 14.02 -12.40 -8.56
N ILE A 54 13.77 -13.23 -7.53
CA ILE A 54 13.59 -14.68 -7.69
C ILE A 54 12.44 -14.97 -8.66
N ILE A 55 11.29 -14.31 -8.49
CA ILE A 55 10.11 -14.48 -9.36
C ILE A 55 10.40 -14.02 -10.79
N LYS A 56 11.14 -12.91 -10.95
CA LYS A 56 11.53 -12.38 -12.27
C LYS A 56 12.42 -13.36 -13.04
N TRP A 57 13.41 -13.95 -12.36
CA TRP A 57 14.38 -14.84 -12.99
C TRP A 57 13.87 -16.26 -13.21
N ARG A 58 13.12 -16.81 -12.25
CA ARG A 58 12.70 -18.22 -12.27
C ARG A 58 11.24 -18.42 -12.69
N GLY A 59 10.49 -17.34 -12.89
CA GLY A 59 9.09 -17.38 -13.31
C GLY A 59 8.13 -17.71 -12.17
N ARG A 60 6.85 -17.90 -12.52
CA ARG A 60 5.75 -18.12 -11.54
C ARG A 60 5.67 -19.55 -10.99
N ALA A 61 6.59 -20.43 -11.36
CA ALA A 61 6.55 -21.85 -11.02
C ALA A 61 7.21 -22.18 -9.66
N ILE A 62 7.59 -21.15 -8.90
CA ILE A 62 8.17 -21.31 -7.56
C ILE A 62 7.11 -20.94 -6.54
N ASP A 63 6.97 -21.78 -5.52
CA ASP A 63 6.19 -21.46 -4.33
C ASP A 63 6.87 -20.30 -3.59
N TYR A 64 6.22 -19.13 -3.62
CA TYR A 64 6.60 -17.97 -2.82
C TYR A 64 5.66 -17.85 -1.63
N SER A 65 6.23 -17.55 -0.46
CA SER A 65 5.52 -17.47 0.81
C SER A 65 5.59 -16.09 1.47
N LEU A 66 6.01 -15.05 0.74
CA LEU A 66 6.02 -13.68 1.28
C LEU A 66 4.61 -13.29 1.74
N PRO A 67 4.41 -13.02 3.03
CA PRO A 67 3.14 -12.48 3.50
C PRO A 67 2.99 -11.05 2.97
N LEU A 68 1.93 -10.82 2.19
CA LEU A 68 1.56 -9.48 1.72
C LEU A 68 0.55 -8.88 2.69
N PHE A 69 0.97 -7.88 3.45
CA PHE A 69 0.09 -7.20 4.40
C PHE A 69 -0.76 -6.13 3.69
N ARG A 70 -1.97 -5.91 4.20
CA ARG A 70 -2.87 -4.83 3.80
C ARG A 70 -3.50 -4.21 5.04
N ASP A 71 -3.07 -3.01 5.35
CA ASP A 71 -3.57 -2.32 6.53
C ASP A 71 -4.86 -1.55 6.26
N CYS A 72 -5.66 -1.42 7.31
CA CYS A 72 -6.84 -0.58 7.31
C CYS A 72 -6.44 0.89 7.43
N THR A 73 -7.14 1.77 6.72
CA THR A 73 -6.89 3.23 6.71
C THR A 73 -7.01 3.88 8.08
N CYS A 74 -8.10 3.54 8.79
CA CYS A 74 -8.42 4.02 10.12
C CYS A 74 -9.49 3.10 10.72
N ASN A 75 -9.08 1.95 11.25
CA ASN A 75 -9.98 0.89 11.71
C ASN A 75 -11.08 1.42 12.67
N GLY A 76 -10.71 2.27 13.64
CA GLY A 76 -11.67 2.85 14.58
C GLY A 76 -12.80 3.63 13.90
N LEU A 77 -12.47 4.56 13.01
CA LEU A 77 -13.48 5.35 12.29
C LEU A 77 -14.25 4.50 11.27
N GLN A 78 -13.61 3.49 10.68
CA GLN A 78 -14.29 2.51 9.83
C GLN A 78 -15.41 1.80 10.60
N ILE A 79 -15.11 1.23 11.77
CA ILE A 79 -16.10 0.58 12.63
C ILE A 79 -17.22 1.54 13.03
N ILE A 80 -16.87 2.77 13.46
CA ILE A 80 -17.87 3.78 13.86
C ILE A 80 -18.79 4.12 12.69
N SER A 81 -18.25 4.30 11.48
CA SER A 81 -19.06 4.61 10.30
C SER A 81 -20.05 3.49 9.96
N LEU A 82 -19.66 2.22 10.16
CA LEU A 82 -20.53 1.07 9.95
C LEU A 82 -21.64 1.01 11.01
N LEU A 83 -21.29 1.17 12.29
CA LEU A 83 -22.24 1.16 13.40
C LEU A 83 -23.28 2.27 13.29
N THR A 84 -22.87 3.46 12.87
CA THR A 84 -23.74 4.63 12.70
C THR A 84 -24.41 4.71 11.34
N ARG A 85 -24.06 3.81 10.40
CA ARG A 85 -24.45 3.86 8.98
C ARG A 85 -24.14 5.23 8.35
N ASN A 86 -23.10 5.89 8.80
CA ASN A 86 -22.69 7.19 8.30
C ASN A 86 -21.90 7.02 7.00
N ARG A 87 -22.59 7.21 5.86
CA ARG A 87 -21.99 7.08 4.53
C ARG A 87 -20.93 8.14 4.24
N GLU A 88 -21.08 9.35 4.77
CA GLU A 88 -20.10 10.42 4.59
C GLU A 88 -18.78 10.05 5.25
N LEU A 89 -18.84 9.63 6.51
CA LEU A 89 -17.67 9.13 7.23
C LEU A 89 -17.08 7.90 6.55
N ALA A 90 -17.91 6.95 6.10
CA ALA A 90 -17.47 5.76 5.37
C ALA A 90 -16.71 6.10 4.08
N THR A 91 -17.11 7.18 3.38
CA THR A 91 -16.39 7.74 2.22
C THR A 91 -15.00 8.21 2.62
N GLN A 92 -14.90 8.98 3.70
CA GLN A 92 -13.64 9.55 4.19
C GLN A 92 -12.62 8.51 4.66
N VAL A 93 -13.09 7.31 5.06
CA VAL A 93 -12.24 6.20 5.53
C VAL A 93 -12.13 5.05 4.54
N ASN A 94 -12.49 5.28 3.28
CA ASN A 94 -12.38 4.32 2.16
C ASN A 94 -13.15 3.00 2.35
N LEU A 95 -14.33 3.04 2.99
CA LEU A 95 -15.23 1.89 3.09
C LEU A 95 -16.20 1.77 1.91
N VAL A 96 -16.35 2.83 1.12
CA VAL A 96 -17.13 2.84 -0.12
C VAL A 96 -16.21 3.08 -1.31
N ASP A 97 -16.66 2.67 -2.49
CA ASP A 97 -15.93 2.89 -3.73
C ASP A 97 -15.70 4.39 -3.95
N ASN A 98 -14.42 4.75 -3.96
CA ASN A 98 -13.96 6.12 -4.19
C ASN A 98 -13.13 6.18 -5.46
N THR A 99 -13.22 7.29 -6.20
CA THR A 99 -12.35 7.55 -7.36
C THR A 99 -10.90 7.81 -6.96
N ARG A 100 -10.68 8.22 -5.70
CA ARG A 100 -9.36 8.45 -5.10
C ARG A 100 -9.35 7.93 -3.67
N TYR A 101 -8.17 7.57 -3.19
CA TYR A 101 -8.00 7.22 -1.79
C TYR A 101 -8.07 8.48 -0.91
N TYR A 102 -8.74 8.39 0.24
CA TYR A 102 -8.84 9.46 1.21
C TYR A 102 -7.89 9.21 2.40
N ASP A 103 -7.14 10.24 2.77
CA ASP A 103 -6.45 10.29 4.05
C ASP A 103 -7.25 11.19 5.00
N VAL A 104 -7.91 10.54 5.97
CA VAL A 104 -8.76 11.21 6.94
C VAL A 104 -7.97 12.18 7.82
N TYR A 105 -6.70 11.90 8.12
CA TYR A 105 -5.88 12.75 8.97
C TYR A 105 -5.49 14.04 8.25
N THR A 106 -5.06 13.95 6.99
CA THR A 106 -4.81 15.12 6.14
C THR A 106 -6.07 15.95 5.94
N TYR A 107 -7.25 15.32 5.82
CA TYR A 107 -8.51 16.05 5.73
C TYR A 107 -8.79 16.88 7.00
N PHE A 108 -8.68 16.28 8.19
CA PHE A 108 -8.92 16.99 9.45
C PHE A 108 -7.85 18.04 9.75
N ALA A 109 -6.60 17.83 9.32
CA ALA A 109 -5.52 18.80 9.49
C ALA A 109 -5.79 20.15 8.79
N GLN A 110 -6.67 20.20 7.78
CA GLN A 110 -7.06 21.46 7.11
C GLN A 110 -7.90 22.38 8.01
N PHE A 111 -8.41 21.87 9.14
CA PHE A 111 -9.25 22.60 10.08
C PHE A 111 -8.52 22.98 11.39
N LEU A 112 -7.22 22.71 11.48
CA LEU A 112 -6.32 23.06 12.60
C LEU A 112 -5.38 24.19 12.20
#